data_AF-B1G4M2-F1
#
_entry.id   AF-B1G4M2-F1
#
_cell.length_a   1.000
_cell.length_b   1.000
_cell.length_c   1.000
_cell.angle_alpha   90.00
_cell.angle_beta   90.00
_cell.angle_gamma   90.00
#
_symmetry.space_group_name_H-M   'P 1'
#
loop_
_entity.id
_entity.type
_entity.pdbx_description
1 polymer ?
#
loop_
_entity_poly.entity_id
_entity_poly.type
_entity_poly.pdbx_seq_one_letter_code
_entity_poly.pdbx_strand_id
1 'polypeptide(L)'
;MKQRLLSVLCVTAAAVAATACSTQGQVDPDVMQIATTPLTCSSKAECDLWWQRAQTWVANNSKYKIEAATSTLIQTAGPDGGKRALAYQITRTQNPDGTATIGFAAHCDGSLGCKPNPWEAGADFKQYVRGTPAGTQGTDAKPAQPASAAAHPALHPDMQQGQSVTPSTGEAVSQ
;
A
#
# COMPACT_ATOMS: atom_id res chain seq x y z
N MET A 1 79.59 -14.38 13.24
CA MET A 1 78.85 -15.65 13.36
C MET A 1 77.55 -15.34 14.11
N LYS A 2 76.47 -15.06 13.39
CA LYS A 2 75.27 -15.92 13.27
C LYS A 2 74.67 -16.34 14.61
N GLN A 3 73.65 -15.59 15.07
CA GLN A 3 72.32 -16.13 15.37
C GLN A 3 71.34 -14.97 15.56
N ARG A 4 70.76 -14.55 14.44
CA ARG A 4 69.48 -13.84 14.37
C ARG A 4 68.42 -14.92 14.52
N LEU A 5 67.58 -14.86 15.55
CA LEU A 5 66.21 -15.38 15.59
C LEU A 5 65.67 -15.25 17.03
N LEU A 6 64.40 -14.86 17.13
CA LEU A 6 63.60 -14.62 18.35
C LEU A 6 63.93 -13.23 18.94
N SER A 7 63.11 -12.18 18.77
CA SER A 7 61.69 -12.15 19.06
C SER A 7 60.99 -11.10 18.20
N VAL A 8 60.48 -11.52 17.04
CA VAL A 8 59.43 -10.80 16.30
C VAL A 8 58.11 -11.21 16.95
N LEU A 9 57.71 -10.54 18.04
CA LEU A 9 56.38 -10.74 18.62
C LEU A 9 55.95 -9.58 19.53
N CYS A 10 56.00 -8.33 19.08
CA CYS A 10 55.47 -7.20 19.86
C CYS A 10 54.86 -6.07 19.01
N VAL A 11 54.49 -6.31 17.74
CA VAL A 11 53.87 -5.26 16.92
C VAL A 11 52.80 -5.87 16.02
N THR A 12 51.63 -6.19 16.56
CA THR A 12 50.34 -6.26 15.85
C THR A 12 49.22 -6.61 16.83
N ALA A 13 48.86 -5.68 17.72
CA ALA A 13 47.61 -5.76 18.49
C ALA A 13 46.76 -4.49 18.29
N ALA A 14 46.83 -3.93 17.09
CA ALA A 14 45.96 -2.85 16.62
C ALA A 14 45.23 -3.37 15.39
N ALA A 15 44.18 -4.18 15.59
CA ALA A 15 43.33 -4.59 14.48
C ALA A 15 41.93 -4.99 14.98
N VAL A 16 41.00 -4.08 14.70
CA VAL A 16 39.58 -4.32 14.42
C VAL A 16 38.66 -4.64 15.60
N ALA A 17 38.41 -3.65 16.44
CA ALA A 17 37.08 -3.49 17.02
C ALA A 17 36.13 -3.02 15.90
N ALA A 18 35.63 -3.96 15.10
CA ALA A 18 34.52 -3.67 14.20
C ALA A 18 33.32 -3.35 15.09
N THR A 19 32.98 -2.07 15.18
CA THR A 19 31.71 -1.60 15.72
C THR A 19 30.60 -2.22 14.87
N ALA A 20 30.06 -3.35 15.33
CA ALA A 20 28.76 -3.83 14.90
C ALA A 20 27.74 -2.79 15.39
N CYS A 21 27.50 -1.75 14.60
CA CYS A 21 26.26 -1.01 14.71
C CYS A 21 25.14 -2.00 14.36
N SER A 22 24.60 -2.66 15.38
CA SER A 22 23.41 -3.49 15.26
C SER A 22 22.31 -2.65 14.64
N THR A 23 21.92 -2.95 13.41
CA THR A 23 20.83 -2.32 12.65
C THR A 23 19.48 -2.77 13.19
N GLN A 24 19.25 -2.60 14.49
CA GLN A 24 17.99 -2.89 15.13
C GLN A 24 17.04 -1.73 14.83
N GLY A 25 16.28 -1.84 13.74
CA GLY A 25 15.33 -0.82 13.29
C GLY A 25 15.62 -0.20 11.93
N GLN A 26 16.46 -0.83 11.09
CA GLN A 26 16.65 -0.37 9.72
C GLN A 26 15.37 -0.62 8.91
N VAL A 27 14.67 0.47 8.61
CA VAL A 27 13.57 0.49 7.64
C VAL A 27 14.17 0.29 6.26
N ASP A 28 13.50 -0.49 5.42
CA ASP A 28 13.86 -0.63 4.02
C ASP A 28 13.94 0.77 3.35
N PRO A 29 15.02 1.09 2.61
CA PRO A 29 15.22 2.42 2.06
C PRO A 29 14.11 2.84 1.08
N ASP A 30 13.51 1.90 0.34
CA ASP A 30 12.40 2.20 -0.57
C ASP A 30 11.13 2.53 0.22
N VAL A 31 10.86 1.78 1.29
CA VAL A 31 9.76 2.09 2.23
C VAL A 31 9.95 3.49 2.81
N MET A 32 11.16 3.82 3.26
CA MET A 32 11.48 5.14 3.79
C MET A 32 11.28 6.25 2.75
N GLN A 33 11.73 6.05 1.52
CA GLN A 33 11.53 7.01 0.43
C GLN A 33 10.05 7.26 0.15
N ILE A 34 9.24 6.20 0.05
CA ILE A 34 7.80 6.34 -0.17
C ILE A 34 7.14 7.05 1.03
N ALA A 35 7.46 6.61 2.24
CA ALA A 35 6.89 7.13 3.48
C ALA A 35 7.31 8.58 3.79
N THR A 36 8.41 9.09 3.22
CA THR A 36 8.83 10.49 3.33
C THR A 36 8.36 11.38 2.17
N THR A 37 8.06 10.80 1.01
CA THR A 37 7.57 11.56 -0.16
C THR A 37 6.17 12.15 0.09
N PRO A 38 5.96 13.47 -0.06
CA PRO A 38 4.64 14.08 0.13
C PRO A 38 3.54 13.44 -0.73
N LEU A 39 2.33 13.36 -0.17
CA LEU A 39 1.14 12.91 -0.89
C LEU A 39 0.29 14.13 -1.25
N THR A 40 0.67 14.80 -2.34
CA THR A 40 0.03 16.02 -2.82
C THR A 40 -0.79 15.73 -4.07
N CYS A 41 -2.05 16.17 -4.09
CA CYS A 41 -2.98 16.05 -5.19
C CYS A 41 -3.18 17.42 -5.87
N SER A 42 -3.35 17.43 -7.19
CA SER A 42 -3.27 18.63 -8.02
C SER A 42 -4.62 19.22 -8.42
N SER A 43 -5.69 18.44 -8.39
CA SER A 43 -7.05 18.91 -8.75
C SER A 43 -8.05 18.60 -7.64
N LYS A 44 -9.15 19.37 -7.56
CA LYS A 44 -10.22 19.11 -6.59
C LYS A 44 -10.73 17.67 -6.69
N ALA A 45 -10.98 17.18 -7.90
CA ALA A 45 -11.48 15.82 -8.15
C ALA A 45 -10.49 14.75 -7.67
N GLU A 46 -9.20 14.92 -7.95
CA GLU A 46 -8.16 14.01 -7.48
C GLU A 46 -8.04 14.04 -5.95
N CYS A 47 -8.04 15.23 -5.35
CA CYS A 47 -7.95 15.38 -3.91
C CYS A 47 -9.16 14.78 -3.17
N ASP A 48 -10.36 14.90 -3.74
CA ASP A 48 -11.56 14.29 -3.19
C ASP A 48 -11.50 12.76 -3.29
N LEU A 49 -11.06 12.22 -4.43
CA LEU A 49 -10.85 10.79 -4.61
C LEU A 49 -9.79 10.24 -3.66
N TRP A 50 -8.65 10.92 -3.52
CA TRP A 50 -7.57 10.49 -2.63
C TRP A 50 -8.00 10.56 -1.16
N TRP A 51 -8.79 11.56 -0.78
CA TRP A 51 -9.36 11.64 0.56
C TRP A 51 -10.34 10.51 0.85
N GLN A 52 -11.18 10.12 -0.12
CA GLN A 52 -12.05 8.96 0.02
C GLN A 52 -11.25 7.67 0.17
N ARG A 53 -10.20 7.47 -0.64
CA ARG A 53 -9.30 6.32 -0.51
C ARG A 53 -8.61 6.29 0.84
N ALA A 54 -8.19 7.44 1.37
CA ALA A 54 -7.58 7.53 2.69
C ALA A 54 -8.55 7.05 3.79
N GLN A 55 -9.82 7.46 3.74
CA GLN A 55 -10.85 6.98 4.67
C GLN A 55 -11.04 5.46 4.58
N THR A 56 -11.15 4.92 3.37
CA THR A 56 -11.28 3.47 3.16
C THR A 56 -10.07 2.71 3.68
N TRP A 57 -8.85 3.20 3.42
CA TRP A 57 -7.63 2.55 3.87
C TRP A 57 -7.57 2.48 5.40
N VAL A 58 -7.86 3.59 6.10
CA VAL A 58 -7.87 3.61 7.57
C VAL A 58 -8.92 2.66 8.12
N ALA A 59 -10.12 2.63 7.53
CA ALA A 59 -11.20 1.73 7.95
C ALA A 59 -10.80 0.25 7.82
N ASN A 60 -10.01 -0.11 6.81
CA ASN A 60 -9.60 -1.49 6.55
C ASN A 60 -8.34 -1.91 7.32
N ASN A 61 -7.45 -0.97 7.63
CA ASN A 61 -6.14 -1.26 8.23
C ASN A 61 -6.08 -0.98 9.74
N SER A 62 -7.06 -0.27 10.29
CA SER A 62 -7.11 0.03 11.72
C SER A 62 -7.70 -1.10 12.55
N LYS A 63 -7.07 -1.34 13.71
CA LYS A 63 -7.65 -2.16 14.80
C LYS A 63 -8.49 -1.32 15.76
N TYR A 64 -8.35 0.00 15.70
CA TYR A 64 -9.10 0.97 16.49
C TYR A 64 -10.25 1.54 15.67
N LYS A 65 -11.34 1.90 16.33
CA LYS A 65 -12.47 2.58 15.69
C LYS A 65 -12.04 3.97 15.21
N ILE A 66 -12.60 4.40 14.09
CA ILE A 66 -12.51 5.79 13.64
C ILE A 66 -13.42 6.62 14.55
N GLU A 67 -12.85 7.64 15.19
CA GLU A 67 -13.57 8.58 16.06
C GLU A 67 -13.90 9.89 15.37
N ALA A 68 -13.05 10.31 14.42
CA ALA A 68 -13.29 11.47 13.59
C ALA A 68 -13.06 11.13 12.12
N ALA A 69 -13.98 11.55 11.26
CA ALA A 69 -13.86 11.51 9.81
C ALA A 69 -14.54 12.75 9.22
N THR A 70 -13.77 13.83 9.08
CA THR A 70 -14.22 15.11 8.54
C THR A 70 -13.65 15.33 7.14
N SER A 71 -13.87 16.52 6.57
CA SER A 71 -13.23 16.91 5.31
C SER A 71 -11.71 17.13 5.42
N THR A 72 -11.16 17.23 6.63
CA THR A 72 -9.75 17.58 6.87
C THR A 72 -9.03 16.68 7.86
N LEU A 73 -9.74 15.81 8.60
CA LEU A 73 -9.19 14.94 9.62
C LEU A 73 -9.82 13.54 9.59
N ILE A 74 -8.99 12.51 9.65
CA ILE A 74 -9.37 11.15 10.00
C ILE A 74 -8.57 10.76 11.24
N GLN A 75 -9.22 10.32 12.31
CA GLN A 75 -8.56 9.95 13.55
C GLN A 75 -9.19 8.70 14.15
N THR A 76 -8.35 7.83 14.71
CA THR A 76 -8.79 6.63 15.45
C THR A 76 -8.62 6.80 16.95
N ALA A 77 -9.36 6.01 17.75
CA ALA A 77 -9.40 6.09 19.21
C ALA A 77 -8.09 5.81 19.95
N GLY A 78 -7.31 4.85 19.45
CA GLY A 78 -6.13 4.35 20.15
C GLY A 78 -4.90 5.25 20.03
N PRO A 79 -3.72 4.73 20.40
CA PRO A 79 -3.49 3.42 20.99
C PRO A 79 -3.88 3.37 22.48
N ASP A 80 -4.07 2.16 23.00
CA ASP A 80 -4.40 1.94 24.42
C ASP A 80 -3.54 0.81 24.99
N GLY A 81 -3.06 0.97 26.22
CA GLY A 81 -2.62 -0.15 27.07
C GLY A 81 -1.37 -0.88 26.56
N GLY A 82 -0.37 -0.16 26.06
CA GLY A 82 0.90 -0.77 25.62
C GLY A 82 0.77 -1.63 24.36
N LYS A 83 -0.35 -1.51 23.63
CA LYS A 83 -0.59 -2.27 22.40
C LYS A 83 0.36 -1.82 21.30
N ARG A 84 0.76 -2.79 20.47
CA ARG A 84 1.62 -2.58 19.30
C ARG A 84 0.85 -2.19 18.04
N ALA A 85 -0.49 -2.29 18.07
CA ALA A 85 -1.34 -1.92 16.96
C ALA A 85 -1.24 -0.41 16.71
N LEU A 86 -1.24 -0.02 15.44
CA LEU A 86 -1.18 1.38 15.05
C LEU A 86 -2.53 2.06 15.22
N ALA A 87 -2.52 3.23 15.84
CA ALA A 87 -3.53 4.25 15.68
C ALA A 87 -3.09 5.25 14.61
N TYR A 88 -4.08 5.90 13.98
CA TYR A 88 -3.86 6.74 12.82
C TYR A 88 -4.44 8.13 13.02
N GLN A 89 -3.71 9.12 12.51
CA GLN A 89 -4.19 10.47 12.29
C GLN A 89 -3.80 10.90 10.87
N ILE A 90 -4.81 11.11 10.02
CA ILE A 90 -4.63 11.54 8.64
C ILE A 90 -5.20 12.94 8.50
N THR A 91 -4.47 13.83 7.84
CA THR A 91 -4.90 15.21 7.62
C THR A 91 -5.00 15.53 6.14
N ARG A 92 -5.90 16.45 5.77
CA ARG A 92 -5.93 17.08 4.44
C ARG A 92 -5.79 18.58 4.59
N THR A 93 -4.66 19.10 4.15
CA THR A 93 -4.32 20.52 4.21
C THR A 93 -4.40 21.11 2.81
N GLN A 94 -5.20 22.16 2.63
CA GLN A 94 -5.23 22.92 1.38
C GLN A 94 -3.97 23.78 1.26
N ASN A 95 -3.38 23.79 0.08
CA ASN A 95 -2.20 24.59 -0.23
C ASN A 95 -2.62 25.90 -0.94
N PRO A 96 -1.82 26.98 -0.86
CA PRO A 96 -2.15 28.27 -1.49
C PRO A 96 -2.27 28.23 -3.02
N ASP A 97 -1.66 27.25 -3.67
CA ASP A 97 -1.65 27.04 -5.11
C ASP A 97 -2.90 26.27 -5.61
N GLY A 98 -3.85 25.94 -4.73
CA GLY A 98 -5.06 25.20 -5.05
C GLY A 98 -4.90 23.68 -5.00
N THR A 99 -3.69 23.18 -4.72
CA THR A 99 -3.45 21.76 -4.44
C THR A 99 -3.83 21.40 -2.99
N ALA A 100 -3.81 20.12 -2.63
CA ALA A 100 -3.88 19.73 -1.23
C ALA A 100 -2.85 18.65 -0.89
N THR A 101 -2.38 18.67 0.36
CA THR A 101 -1.44 17.69 0.90
C THR A 101 -2.18 16.79 1.89
N ILE A 102 -2.06 15.48 1.70
CA ILE A 102 -2.59 14.47 2.62
C ILE A 102 -1.45 14.01 3.54
N GLY A 103 -1.56 14.32 4.83
CA GLY A 103 -0.61 13.91 5.86
C GLY A 103 -0.96 12.54 6.42
N PHE A 104 0.06 11.73 6.72
CA PHE A 104 -0.08 10.43 7.38
C PHE A 104 0.73 10.44 8.67
N ALA A 105 0.08 10.14 9.79
CA ALA A 105 0.73 9.85 11.05
C ALA A 105 0.17 8.55 11.63
N ALA A 106 1.07 7.71 12.14
CA ALA A 106 0.72 6.49 12.84
C ALA A 106 1.62 6.28 14.06
N HIS A 107 1.04 5.81 15.15
CA HIS A 107 1.78 5.53 16.39
C HIS A 107 1.14 4.39 17.18
N CYS A 108 1.87 3.87 18.17
CA CYS A 108 1.41 2.85 19.10
C CYS A 108 2.10 3.04 20.47
N ASP A 109 1.66 2.30 21.49
CA ASP A 109 2.21 2.39 22.87
C ASP A 109 3.13 1.23 23.26
N GLY A 110 3.38 0.31 22.33
CA GLY A 110 4.18 -0.89 22.60
C GLY A 110 5.66 -0.57 22.82
N SER A 111 6.21 -0.93 23.98
CA SER A 111 7.64 -0.75 24.32
C SER A 111 8.59 -1.54 23.40
N LEU A 112 8.10 -2.59 22.76
CA LEU A 112 8.83 -3.39 21.76
C LEU A 112 8.67 -2.86 20.33
N GLY A 113 8.09 -1.67 20.15
CA GLY A 113 7.77 -1.05 18.87
C GLY A 113 6.43 -1.48 18.28
N CYS A 114 5.99 -0.79 17.23
CA CYS A 114 4.70 -1.06 16.58
C CYS A 114 4.75 -2.27 15.65
N LYS A 115 3.57 -2.87 15.41
CA LYS A 115 3.36 -3.88 14.36
C LYS A 115 2.02 -3.62 13.66
N PRO A 116 2.01 -3.33 12.34
CA PRO A 116 3.19 -3.08 11.50
C PRO A 116 3.98 -1.84 11.96
N ASN A 117 5.18 -1.63 11.43
CA ASN A 117 5.91 -0.41 11.79
C ASN A 117 5.28 0.82 11.08
N PRO A 118 5.40 2.04 11.63
CA PRO A 118 4.73 3.21 11.06
C PRO A 118 5.19 3.58 9.64
N TRP A 119 6.44 3.25 9.29
CA TRP A 119 7.00 3.54 7.96
C TRP A 119 6.39 2.65 6.88
N GLU A 120 6.28 1.34 7.15
CA GLU A 120 5.60 0.38 6.27
C GLU A 120 4.15 0.81 6.04
N ALA A 121 3.43 1.11 7.12
CA ALA A 121 2.04 1.55 7.05
C ALA A 121 1.89 2.86 6.25
N GLY A 122 2.81 3.81 6.42
CA GLY A 122 2.81 5.05 5.67
C GLY A 122 3.12 4.88 4.18
N ALA A 123 4.01 3.95 3.83
CA ALA A 123 4.31 3.63 2.45
C ALA A 123 3.11 2.97 1.75
N ASP A 124 2.52 1.95 2.39
CA ASP A 124 1.33 1.25 1.91
C ASP A 124 0.13 2.21 1.73
N PHE A 125 -0.15 3.04 2.74
CA PHE A 125 -1.17 4.09 2.67
C PHE A 125 -1.01 4.97 1.44
N LYS A 126 0.21 5.48 1.20
CA LYS A 126 0.45 6.38 0.07
C LYS A 126 0.33 5.70 -1.28
N GLN A 127 0.73 4.43 -1.40
CA GLN A 127 0.53 3.65 -2.63
C GLN A 127 -0.95 3.43 -2.90
N TYR A 128 -1.70 2.97 -1.88
CA TYR A 128 -3.14 2.75 -1.98
C TYR A 128 -3.90 4.03 -2.37
N VAL A 129 -3.58 5.16 -1.74
CA VAL A 129 -4.26 6.43 -2.03
C VAL A 129 -3.99 6.90 -3.47
N ARG A 130 -2.76 6.75 -3.97
CA ARG A 130 -2.44 7.05 -5.38
C ARG A 130 -3.15 6.09 -6.35
N GLY A 131 -3.56 4.92 -5.88
CA GLY A 131 -4.13 3.86 -6.72
C GLY A 131 -3.06 3.08 -7.47
N THR A 132 -1.80 3.18 -7.02
CA THR A 132 -0.77 2.24 -7.42
C THR A 132 -0.99 0.98 -6.60
N PRO A 133 -1.14 -0.21 -7.21
CA PRO A 133 -1.25 -1.43 -6.42
C PRO A 133 -0.01 -1.51 -5.53
N ALA A 134 -0.22 -1.49 -4.21
CA ALA A 134 0.83 -1.85 -3.27
C ALA A 134 1.31 -3.24 -3.67
N GLY A 135 2.62 -3.39 -3.87
CA GLY A 135 3.23 -4.66 -4.24
C GLY A 135 2.68 -5.75 -3.32
N THR A 136 2.05 -6.75 -3.92
CA THR A 136 1.40 -7.86 -3.22
C THR A 136 2.42 -8.60 -2.36
N GLN A 137 2.55 -8.22 -1.09
CA GLN A 137 3.20 -9.03 -0.07
C GLN A 137 2.11 -9.69 0.76
N GLY A 138 1.79 -10.93 0.40
CA GLY A 138 0.91 -11.80 1.19
C GLY A 138 -0.15 -12.54 0.38
N THR A 139 0.27 -13.52 -0.42
CA THR A 139 -0.29 -14.87 -0.59
C THR A 139 0.08 -15.37 -1.99
N ASP A 140 0.69 -16.56 -2.03
CA ASP A 140 0.91 -17.35 -3.23
C ASP A 140 -0.39 -17.53 -4.03
N ALA A 141 -0.66 -16.60 -4.95
CA ALA A 141 -1.63 -16.77 -6.01
C ALA A 141 -0.87 -16.77 -7.32
N LYS A 142 -0.54 -17.99 -7.76
CA LYS A 142 -0.14 -18.30 -9.14
C LYS A 142 -0.94 -17.44 -10.12
N PRO A 143 -0.30 -16.66 -11.00
CA PRO A 143 -1.00 -15.92 -12.04
C PRO A 143 -1.76 -16.92 -12.93
N ALA A 144 -3.09 -16.86 -12.91
CA ALA A 144 -3.89 -17.49 -13.95
C ALA A 144 -3.63 -16.69 -15.23
N GLN A 145 -2.78 -17.25 -16.10
CA GLN A 145 -2.55 -16.75 -17.44
C GLN A 145 -3.90 -16.71 -18.20
N PRO A 146 -4.20 -15.61 -18.92
CA PRO A 146 -5.32 -15.61 -19.86
C PRO A 146 -4.92 -16.48 -21.05
N ALA A 147 -5.53 -17.67 -21.17
CA ALA A 147 -5.42 -18.48 -22.36
C ALA A 147 -6.15 -17.76 -23.50
N SER A 148 -5.38 -17.09 -24.36
CA SER A 148 -5.84 -16.68 -25.68
C SER A 148 -5.60 -17.80 -26.69
N ALA A 149 -6.64 -18.01 -27.50
CA ALA A 149 -6.65 -18.60 -28.84
C ALA A 149 -6.52 -20.13 -28.98
N ALA A 150 -7.64 -20.76 -29.35
CA ALA A 150 -7.65 -21.74 -30.44
C ALA A 150 -8.95 -21.57 -31.25
N ALA A 151 -8.78 -21.05 -32.47
CA ALA A 151 -9.79 -20.96 -33.50
C ALA A 151 -10.27 -22.35 -33.91
N HIS A 152 -11.58 -22.52 -34.09
CA HIS A 152 -12.15 -23.68 -34.78
C HIS A 152 -12.72 -23.21 -36.13
N PRO A 153 -12.37 -23.87 -37.25
CA PRO A 153 -12.79 -23.48 -38.58
C PRO A 153 -14.23 -23.91 -38.89
N ALA A 154 -14.84 -23.16 -39.80
CA ALA A 154 -16.15 -23.40 -40.39
C ALA A 154 -16.27 -24.79 -41.05
N LEU A 155 -17.34 -25.51 -40.72
CA LEU A 155 -17.99 -26.48 -41.63
C LEU A 155 -19.50 -26.48 -41.36
N HIS A 156 -20.23 -26.07 -42.38
CA HIS A 156 -21.67 -26.30 -42.57
C HIS A 156 -21.81 -27.70 -43.20
N PRO A 157 -22.92 -28.42 -43.00
CA PRO A 157 -23.98 -28.33 -44.01
C PRO A 157 -25.42 -28.37 -43.48
N ASP A 158 -26.27 -27.86 -44.35
CA ASP A 158 -27.72 -27.80 -44.43
C ASP A 158 -28.48 -29.09 -44.03
N MET A 159 -29.59 -28.94 -43.30
CA MET A 159 -30.86 -29.61 -43.63
C MET A 159 -32.08 -28.99 -42.91
N GLN A 160 -33.14 -28.89 -43.70
CA GLN A 160 -34.38 -28.12 -43.58
C GLN A 160 -35.41 -28.56 -42.52
N GLN A 161 -36.43 -27.68 -42.38
CA GLN A 161 -37.84 -27.87 -41.97
C GLN A 161 -38.14 -27.49 -40.51
N GLY A 162 -39.02 -26.54 -40.17
CA GLY A 162 -39.95 -25.70 -40.92
C GLY A 162 -40.83 -24.92 -39.91
N GLN A 163 -41.73 -24.08 -40.45
CA GLN A 163 -42.87 -23.43 -39.78
C GLN A 163 -42.66 -22.02 -39.18
N SER A 164 -42.85 -21.08 -40.10
CA SER A 164 -43.47 -19.75 -39.98
C SER A 164 -44.54 -19.56 -38.89
N VAL A 165 -44.52 -18.41 -38.21
CA VAL A 165 -45.63 -17.43 -38.10
C VAL A 165 -45.13 -16.06 -37.58
N THR A 166 -45.91 -15.03 -37.92
CA THR A 166 -45.71 -13.57 -38.06
C THR A 166 -45.49 -12.71 -36.79
N PRO A 167 -45.04 -11.45 -36.93
CA PRO A 167 -44.98 -10.46 -35.84
C PRO A 167 -46.31 -9.71 -35.67
N SER A 168 -46.67 -9.36 -34.44
CA SER A 168 -47.79 -8.44 -34.16
C SER A 168 -47.27 -7.20 -33.43
N THR A 169 -47.38 -6.08 -34.12
CA THR A 169 -47.26 -4.69 -33.65
C THR A 169 -48.62 -4.22 -33.13
N GLY A 170 -48.63 -3.24 -32.20
CA GLY A 170 -49.82 -2.45 -31.81
C GLY A 170 -50.01 -2.41 -30.29
N GLU A 171 -49.52 -1.38 -29.58
CA GLU A 171 -50.21 -0.09 -29.28
C GLU A 171 -51.40 -0.20 -28.31
N ALA A 172 -51.28 0.45 -27.15
CA ALA A 172 -52.37 1.20 -26.51
C ALA A 172 -51.81 2.09 -25.38
N VAL A 173 -51.61 3.38 -25.67
CA VAL A 173 -51.68 4.45 -24.66
C VAL A 173 -53.03 5.15 -24.88
N SER A 174 -53.82 5.34 -23.83
CA SER A 174 -55.06 6.10 -23.85
C SER A 174 -55.00 7.21 -22.82
N GLN A 175 -55.63 8.32 -23.20
CA GLN A 175 -55.71 9.63 -22.58
C GLN A 175 -56.14 9.63 -21.11
#